data_AF-R6Y2T6-F1
#
_entry.id   AF-R6Y2T6-F1
#
_cell.length_a   1.000
_cell.length_b   1.000
_cell.length_c   1.000
_cell.angle_alpha   90.00
_cell.angle_beta   90.00
_cell.angle_gamma   90.00
#
_symmetry.space_group_name_H-M   'P 1'
#
loop_
_entity.id
_entity.type
_entity.pdbx_description
1 polymer ?
#
loop_
_entity_poly.entity_id
_entity_poly.type
_entity_poly.pdbx_seq_one_letter_code
_entity_poly.pdbx_strand_id
1 'polypeptide(L)'
;MKSKYPEWDDRKIMIDLRNRFCACYGNSDGSIFYIEPGFYTTLMNFKNLFPEHFQHILDKMDELTYQNRVMVFTADDDDPMTNIDEHQNAKFATITDLANRIHVIIDDNSRGSDYGD
;
A
#
# COMPACT_ATOMS: atom_id res chain seq x y z
N MET A 1 -13.65 11.85 11.96
CA MET A 1 -13.48 10.37 11.89
C MET A 1 -12.07 10.06 12.31
N LYS A 2 -11.85 8.98 13.07
CA LYS A 2 -10.50 8.55 13.46
C LYS A 2 -9.92 7.70 12.34
N SER A 3 -8.63 7.87 12.01
CA SER A 3 -8.01 7.02 10.98
C SER A 3 -8.02 5.56 11.42
N LYS A 4 -8.21 4.65 10.45
CA LYS A 4 -8.10 3.21 10.68
C LYS A 4 -6.68 2.80 11.08
N TYR A 5 -5.69 3.56 10.61
CA TYR A 5 -4.27 3.29 10.78
C TYR A 5 -3.55 4.54 11.31
N PRO A 6 -2.77 4.43 12.39
CA PRO A 6 -2.14 5.58 13.04
C PRO A 6 -1.12 6.30 12.15
N GLU A 7 -0.51 5.59 11.20
CA GLU A 7 0.47 6.14 10.25
C GLU A 7 -0.11 7.24 9.33
N TRP A 8 -1.44 7.31 9.20
CA TRP A 8 -2.13 8.29 8.34
C TRP A 8 -3.23 9.04 9.10
N ASP A 9 -3.09 9.24 10.42
CA ASP A 9 -4.09 9.97 11.24
C ASP A 9 -4.15 11.49 10.93
N ASP A 10 -3.09 12.03 10.33
CA ASP A 10 -3.00 13.39 9.80
C ASP A 10 -3.68 13.54 8.42
N ARG A 11 -3.98 12.43 7.73
CA ARG A 11 -4.52 12.45 6.36
C ARG A 11 -6.03 12.61 6.33
N LYS A 12 -6.52 13.18 5.23
CA LYS A 12 -7.97 13.33 5.01
C LYS A 12 -8.57 11.97 4.66
N ILE A 13 -9.33 11.40 5.57
CA ILE A 13 -10.08 10.16 5.33
C ILE A 13 -11.18 10.41 4.29
N MET A 14 -11.23 9.57 3.28
CA MET A 14 -12.26 9.56 2.24
C MET A 14 -13.19 8.36 2.42
N ILE A 15 -14.49 8.59 2.27
CA ILE A 15 -15.49 7.52 2.35
C ILE A 15 -15.77 7.01 0.94
N ASP A 16 -15.27 5.81 0.65
CA ASP A 16 -15.60 5.09 -0.57
C ASP A 16 -16.57 3.94 -0.24
N LEU A 17 -17.83 4.08 -0.65
CA LEU A 17 -18.86 3.09 -0.40
C LEU A 17 -18.72 1.83 -1.25
N ARG A 18 -17.93 1.86 -2.33
CA ARG A 18 -17.60 0.67 -3.14
C ARG A 18 -16.48 -0.12 -2.48
N ASN A 19 -15.50 0.57 -1.92
CA ASN A 19 -14.30 -0.02 -1.30
C ASN A 19 -14.34 0.01 0.22
N ARG A 20 -15.46 -0.43 0.83
CA ARG A 20 -15.72 -0.29 2.28
C ARG A 20 -14.69 -0.96 3.19
N PHE A 21 -13.99 -1.97 2.68
CA PHE A 21 -13.00 -2.72 3.45
C PHE A 21 -11.59 -2.11 3.33
N CYS A 22 -11.35 -1.29 2.30
CA CYS A 22 -10.10 -0.57 2.07
C CYS A 22 -10.18 0.82 2.71
N ALA A 23 -9.11 1.24 3.37
CA ALA A 23 -9.05 2.62 3.85
C ALA A 23 -8.64 3.53 2.69
N CYS A 24 -9.38 4.61 2.45
CA CYS A 24 -9.07 5.59 1.41
C CYS A 24 -8.66 6.91 2.07
N TYR A 25 -7.54 7.47 1.62
CA TYR A 25 -6.98 8.71 2.12
C TYR A 25 -6.73 9.65 0.94
N GLY A 26 -6.97 10.94 1.16
CA GLY A 26 -6.74 12.00 0.19
C GLY A 26 -5.65 12.96 0.64
N ASN A 27 -4.83 13.38 -0.33
CA ASN A 27 -3.81 14.41 -0.17
C ASN A 27 -4.37 15.79 -0.56
N SER A 28 -3.60 16.85 -0.25
CA SER A 28 -3.98 18.24 -0.50
C SER A 28 -4.04 18.62 -1.99
N ASP A 29 -3.30 17.93 -2.85
CA ASP A 29 -3.27 18.13 -4.31
C ASP A 29 -4.41 17.39 -5.03
N GLY A 30 -5.25 16.66 -4.29
CA GLY A 30 -6.34 15.85 -4.82
C GLY A 30 -5.93 14.44 -5.24
N SER A 31 -4.67 14.05 -5.07
CA SER A 31 -4.27 12.64 -5.19
C SER A 31 -4.86 11.82 -4.05
N ILE A 32 -5.16 10.54 -4.32
CA ILE A 32 -5.75 9.62 -3.35
C ILE A 32 -5.00 8.30 -3.35
N PHE A 33 -5.04 7.62 -2.21
CA PHE A 33 -4.52 6.28 -2.10
C PHE A 33 -5.42 5.37 -1.27
N TYR A 34 -5.41 4.09 -1.62
CA TYR A 34 -6.12 3.03 -0.93
C TYR A 34 -5.12 2.13 -0.20
N ILE A 35 -5.45 1.76 1.04
CA ILE A 35 -4.73 0.78 1.83
C ILE A 35 -5.62 -0.44 2.02
N GLU A 36 -5.19 -1.56 1.45
CA GLU A 36 -5.84 -2.83 1.68
C GLU A 36 -5.41 -3.45 3.02
N PRO A 37 -6.29 -4.21 3.70
CA PRO A 37 -5.93 -4.89 4.95
C PRO A 37 -4.74 -5.84 4.80
N GLY A 38 -4.63 -6.54 3.66
CA GLY A 38 -3.52 -7.43 3.35
C GLY A 38 -2.19 -6.67 3.29
N PHE A 39 -2.16 -5.56 2.55
CA PHE A 39 -0.98 -4.68 2.48
C PHE A 39 -0.59 -4.15 3.86
N TYR A 40 -1.55 -3.70 4.67
CA TYR A 40 -1.22 -3.20 6.01
C TYR A 40 -0.57 -4.28 6.88
N THR A 41 -1.00 -5.54 6.74
CA THR A 41 -0.41 -6.67 7.46
C THR A 41 1.05 -6.87 7.06
N THR A 42 1.35 -6.85 5.76
CA THR A 42 2.72 -7.00 5.27
C THR A 42 3.60 -5.79 5.59
N LEU A 43 3.03 -4.57 5.58
CA LEU A 43 3.68 -3.34 6.01
C LEU A 43 4.09 -3.38 7.50
N MET A 44 3.21 -3.88 8.37
CA MET A 44 3.54 -4.05 9.79
C MET A 44 4.62 -5.11 10.01
N ASN A 45 4.61 -6.18 9.21
CA ASN A 45 5.70 -7.17 9.24
C ASN A 45 7.03 -6.54 8.80
N PHE A 46 7.02 -5.74 7.72
CA PHE A 46 8.18 -4.99 7.28
C PHE A 46 8.71 -4.04 8.37
N LYS A 47 7.83 -3.32 9.07
CA LYS A 47 8.18 -2.47 10.21
C LYS A 47 8.92 -3.23 11.32
N ASN A 48 8.50 -4.46 11.59
CA ASN A 48 9.14 -5.29 12.62
C ASN A 48 10.52 -5.80 12.19
N LEU A 49 10.69 -6.11 10.90
CA LEU A 49 11.96 -6.62 10.35
C LEU A 49 12.96 -5.50 10.07
N PHE A 50 12.49 -4.36 9.58
CA PHE A 50 13.30 -3.22 9.12
C PHE A 50 12.76 -1.89 9.68
N PRO A 51 12.73 -1.69 11.01
CA PRO A 51 12.15 -0.50 11.64
C PRO A 51 12.83 0.80 11.19
N GLU A 52 14.13 0.75 10.91
CA GLU A 52 14.92 1.89 10.42
C GLU A 52 14.52 2.35 9.01
N HIS A 53 13.93 1.47 8.21
CA HIS A 53 13.48 1.76 6.85
C HIS A 53 11.98 2.04 6.76
N PHE A 54 11.25 1.92 7.88
CA PHE A 54 9.80 2.07 7.89
C PHE A 54 9.36 3.46 7.38
N GLN A 55 10.03 4.52 7.83
CA GLN A 55 9.73 5.87 7.35
C GLN A 55 10.00 6.02 5.84
N HIS A 56 11.08 5.42 5.33
CA HIS A 56 11.39 5.48 3.90
C HIS A 56 10.31 4.79 3.05
N ILE A 57 9.68 3.72 3.55
CA ILE A 57 8.52 3.12 2.87
C ILE A 57 7.35 4.09 2.83
N LEU A 58 7.01 4.73 3.95
CA LEU A 58 5.91 5.71 3.99
C LEU A 58 6.18 6.88 3.04
N ASP A 59 7.41 7.41 3.04
CA ASP A 59 7.81 8.49 2.14
C ASP A 59 7.71 8.05 0.67
N LYS A 60 8.04 6.78 0.36
CA LYS A 60 7.91 6.24 -0.99
C LYS A 60 6.44 6.06 -1.39
N MET A 61 5.57 5.68 -0.47
CA MET A 61 4.12 5.61 -0.71
C MET A 61 3.55 6.99 -1.03
N ASP A 62 3.94 8.02 -0.28
CA ASP A 62 3.57 9.40 -0.57
C ASP A 62 4.06 9.83 -1.95
N GLU A 63 5.34 9.61 -2.26
CA GLU A 63 5.93 9.95 -3.56
C GLU A 63 5.15 9.33 -4.72
N LEU A 64 4.84 8.02 -4.64
CA LEU A 64 4.10 7.33 -5.68
C LEU A 64 2.67 7.85 -5.82
N THR A 65 2.04 8.26 -4.72
CA THR A 65 0.68 8.82 -4.72
C THR A 65 0.64 10.20 -5.36
N TYR A 66 1.63 11.06 -5.09
CA TYR A 66 1.73 12.35 -5.76
C TYR A 66 2.03 12.22 -7.26
N GLN A 67 2.82 11.20 -7.65
CA GLN A 67 3.12 10.92 -9.05
C GLN A 67 1.92 10.32 -9.81
N ASN A 68 1.14 9.47 -9.13
CA ASN A 68 0.03 8.73 -9.71
C ASN A 68 -1.22 9.09 -8.93
N ARG A 69 -2.02 10.01 -9.47
CA ARG A 69 -3.22 10.60 -8.85
C ARG A 69 -4.11 9.61 -8.06
N VAL A 70 -4.13 8.34 -8.46
CA VAL A 70 -4.77 7.25 -7.71
C VAL A 70 -3.77 6.11 -7.50
N MET A 71 -3.46 5.79 -6.24
CA MET A 71 -2.65 4.63 -5.87
C MET A 71 -3.46 3.59 -5.08
N VAL A 72 -3.17 2.32 -5.28
CA VAL A 72 -3.69 1.21 -4.48
C VAL A 72 -2.51 0.42 -3.93
N PHE A 73 -2.39 0.40 -2.60
CA PHE A 73 -1.40 -0.43 -1.92
C PHE A 73 -2.06 -1.73 -1.50
N THR A 74 -1.63 -2.81 -2.15
CA THR A 74 -2.22 -4.15 -2.04
C THR A 74 -1.16 -5.20 -1.69
N ALA A 75 -1.60 -6.31 -1.11
CA ALA A 75 -0.73 -7.47 -0.89
C ALA A 75 -0.47 -8.25 -2.19
N ASP A 76 -1.39 -8.16 -3.15
CA ASP A 76 -1.36 -8.90 -4.41
C ASP A 76 -1.92 -8.00 -5.51
N ASP A 77 -1.06 -7.59 -6.44
CA ASP A 77 -1.43 -6.70 -7.55
C ASP A 77 -2.07 -7.44 -8.74
N ASP A 78 -2.02 -8.78 -8.78
CA ASP A 78 -2.73 -9.59 -9.76
C ASP A 78 -4.22 -9.77 -9.40
N ASP A 79 -4.57 -9.78 -8.11
CA ASP A 79 -5.95 -9.87 -7.61
C ASP A 79 -6.27 -8.83 -6.50
N PRO A 80 -6.32 -7.53 -6.84
CA PRO A 80 -6.55 -6.48 -5.85
C PRO A 80 -7.99 -6.50 -5.31
N MET A 81 -8.14 -6.35 -3.99
CA MET A 81 -9.45 -6.28 -3.34
C MET A 81 -10.20 -4.97 -3.67
N THR A 82 -9.47 -3.91 -4.01
CA THR A 82 -10.01 -2.59 -4.32
C THR A 82 -10.61 -2.57 -5.72
N ASN A 83 -11.90 -2.30 -5.82
CA ASN A 83 -12.59 -2.11 -7.08
C ASN A 83 -12.40 -0.66 -7.57
N ILE A 84 -11.47 -0.47 -8.48
CA ILE A 84 -11.21 0.80 -9.15
C ILE A 84 -11.77 0.77 -10.57
N ASP A 85 -12.41 1.87 -10.96
CA ASP A 85 -12.88 2.07 -12.32
C ASP A 85 -11.69 2.17 -13.28
N GLU A 86 -11.72 1.43 -14.39
CA GLU A 86 -10.65 1.37 -15.40
C GLU A 86 -10.25 2.76 -15.93
N HIS A 87 -11.17 3.72 -15.93
CA HIS A 87 -10.92 5.09 -16.37
C HIS A 87 -10.10 5.94 -15.38
N GLN A 88 -9.93 5.48 -14.14
CA GLN A 88 -9.19 6.21 -13.09
C GLN A 88 -7.66 6.05 -13.19
N ASN A 89 -7.16 5.19 -14.08
CA ASN A 89 -5.72 4.95 -14.28
C ASN A 89 -4.95 4.71 -12.97
N ALA A 90 -5.55 3.96 -12.04
CA ALA A 90 -4.88 3.66 -10.78
C ALA A 90 -3.64 2.79 -10.97
N LYS A 91 -2.65 3.02 -10.12
CA LYS A 91 -1.46 2.19 -10.05
C LYS A 91 -1.46 1.37 -8.77
N PHE A 92 -0.98 0.15 -8.88
CA PHE A 92 -0.90 -0.81 -7.79
C PHE A 92 0.56 -0.95 -7.37
N ALA A 93 0.79 -1.10 -6.07
CA ALA A 93 2.13 -1.36 -5.53
C ALA A 93 2.04 -2.25 -4.29
N THR A 94 2.92 -3.25 -4.24
CA THR A 94 3.08 -4.14 -3.10
C THR A 94 4.17 -3.66 -2.15
N ILE A 95 4.27 -4.27 -0.96
CA ILE A 95 5.37 -3.96 -0.04
C ILE A 95 6.73 -4.32 -0.64
N THR A 96 6.80 -5.37 -1.46
CA THR A 96 8.00 -5.82 -2.14
C THR A 96 8.44 -4.80 -3.18
N ASP A 97 7.51 -4.22 -3.94
CA ASP A 97 7.82 -3.14 -4.88
C ASP A 97 8.37 -1.90 -4.18
N LEU A 98 7.76 -1.53 -3.04
CA LEU A 98 8.22 -0.39 -2.24
C LEU A 98 9.61 -0.64 -1.66
N ALA A 99 9.85 -1.83 -1.11
CA ALA A 99 11.14 -2.23 -0.54
C ALA A 99 12.26 -2.23 -1.60
N ASN A 100 11.99 -2.81 -2.77
CA ASN A 100 12.92 -2.79 -3.89
C ASN A 100 13.28 -1.36 -4.33
N ARG A 101 12.31 -0.44 -4.32
CA ARG A 101 12.53 0.99 -4.67
C ARG A 101 13.35 1.76 -3.65
N ILE A 102 13.40 1.31 -2.39
CA ILE A 102 14.28 1.88 -1.36
C ILE A 102 15.57 1.06 -1.18
N HIS A 103 15.86 0.13 -2.09
CA HIS A 103 17.01 -0.77 -2.07
C HIS A 103 17.09 -1.69 -0.84
N VAL A 104 15.95 -1.99 -0.23
CA VAL A 104 15.81 -3.01 0.81
C VAL A 104 15.39 -4.31 0.13
N ILE A 105 16.31 -5.27 0.06
CA ILE A 105 16.03 -6.57 -0.51
C ILE A 105 15.28 -7.39 0.55
N ILE A 106 13.97 -7.57 0.34
CA ILE A 106 13.22 -8.60 1.04
C ILE A 106 13.56 -9.91 0.34
N ASP A 107 14.51 -10.64 0.90
CA ASP A 107 14.94 -11.91 0.35
C ASP A 107 13.79 -12.92 0.45
N ASP A 108 13.28 -13.35 -0.70
CA ASP A 108 12.13 -14.25 -0.83
C ASP A 108 12.51 -15.72 -0.56
N ASN A 109 13.41 -15.96 0.40
CA ASN A 109 13.75 -17.31 0.87
C ASN A 109 12.62 -17.94 1.72
N SER A 110 11.37 -17.49 1.54
CA SER A 110 10.18 -18.02 2.21
C SER A 110 8.96 -18.17 1.29
N ARG A 111 9.11 -18.03 -0.03
CA ARG A 111 8.24 -18.74 -0.97
C ARG A 111 8.74 -20.18 -1.07
N GLY A 112 8.11 -21.05 -0.28
CA GLY A 112 8.48 -22.45 -0.15
C GLY A 112 8.75 -23.12 -1.50
N SER A 113 9.89 -23.80 -1.57
CA SER A 113 9.90 -25.16 -2.11
C SER A 113 8.63 -25.88 -1.63
N ASP A 114 7.72 -26.24 -2.55
CA ASP A 114 6.99 -27.53 -2.56
C ASP A 114 5.71 -27.53 -3.44
N TYR A 115 5.74 -26.99 -4.66
CA TYR A 115 4.73 -27.38 -5.66
C TYR A 115 5.42 -27.95 -6.90
N GLY A 116 5.94 -29.15 -6.70
CA GLY A 116 6.57 -29.97 -7.72
C GLY A 116 6.58 -31.44 -7.32
N ASP A 117 5.39 -32.03 -7.23
CA ASP A 117 5.10 -33.40 -7.70
C ASP A 117 3.61 -33.55 -8.04
#